data_AF-A0A285TQ45-F1
#
_entry.id   AF-A0A285TQ45-F1
#
_cell.length_a   1.000
_cell.length_b   1.000
_cell.length_c   1.000
_cell.angle_alpha   90.00
_cell.angle_beta   90.00
_cell.angle_gamma   90.00
#
_symmetry.space_group_name_H-M   'P 1'
#
loop_
_entity.id
_entity.type
_entity.pdbx_description
1 polymer ?
#
loop_
_entity_poly.entity_id
_entity_poly.type
_entity_poly.pdbx_seq_one_letter_code
_entity_poly.pdbx_strand_id
1 'polypeptide(L)' 'MEVEYITDLDFKDQYHKLQTRMIHIGLSKGLTHPETIKYSQELDMIMNSFQKISHFTEEK' A
#
# COMPACT_ATOMS: atom_id res chain seq x y z
N MET A 1 9.99 -7.59 -26.11
CA MET A 1 9.63 -7.86 -24.71
C MET A 1 9.41 -6.50 -24.08
N GLU A 2 8.16 -6.07 -24.00
CA GLU A 2 7.79 -4.87 -23.26
C GLU A 2 7.92 -5.21 -21.78
N VAL A 3 9.00 -4.77 -21.16
CA VAL A 3 9.12 -4.84 -19.71
C VAL A 3 8.14 -3.80 -19.21
N GLU A 4 6.95 -4.23 -18.79
CA GLU A 4 5.99 -3.38 -18.09
C GLU A 4 6.68 -2.87 -16.82
N TYR A 5 7.25 -1.66 -16.92
CA TYR A 5 7.57 -0.89 -15.74
C TYR A 5 6.23 -0.61 -15.06
N ILE A 6 5.91 -1.40 -14.03
CA ILE A 6 4.86 -1.04 -13.08
C ILE A 6 5.38 0.24 -12.41
N THR A 7 5.02 1.37 -13.01
CA THR A 7 5.54 2.68 -12.64
C THR A 7 5.23 2.93 -11.18
N ASP A 8 6.22 3.37 -10.39
CA ASP A 8 6.07 3.93 -9.03
C ASP A 8 4.80 4.78 -8.83
N LEU A 9 4.33 5.44 -9.89
CA LEU A 9 3.08 6.20 -9.97
C LEU A 9 1.82 5.39 -9.67
N ASP A 10 1.67 4.19 -10.24
CA ASP A 10 0.47 3.36 -10.04
C ASP A 10 0.43 2.80 -8.62
N PHE A 11 1.59 2.37 -8.11
CA PHE A 11 1.74 1.93 -6.74
C PHE A 11 1.44 3.06 -5.73
N LYS A 12 1.97 4.26 -5.99
CA LYS A 12 1.72 5.44 -5.16
C LYS A 12 0.25 5.85 -5.17
N ASP A 13 -0.41 5.77 -6.33
CA ASP A 13 -1.85 6.06 -6.45
C ASP A 13 -2.70 5.04 -5.67
N GLN A 14 -2.38 3.75 -5.77
CA GLN A 14 -3.05 2.70 -5.00
C GLN A 14 -2.84 2.87 -3.48
N TYR A 15 -1.62 3.20 -3.06
CA TYR A 15 -1.29 3.50 -1.67
C TYR A 15 -2.09 4.72 -1.17
N HIS A 16 -2.10 5.83 -1.91
CA HIS A 16 -2.84 7.03 -1.54
C HIS A 16 -4.35 6.78 -1.46
N LYS A 17 -4.92 5.99 -2.38
CA LYS A 17 -6.33 5.60 -2.35
C LYS A 17 -6.66 4.79 -1.10
N LEU A 18 -5.83 3.80 -0.77
CA LEU A 18 -6.04 2.98 0.43
C LEU A 18 -5.86 3.79 1.72
N GLN A 19 -4.84 4.64 1.78
CA GLN A 19 -4.59 5.53 2.91
C GLN A 19 -5.77 6.48 3.14
N THR A 20 -6.30 7.06 2.06
CA THR A 20 -7.48 7.95 2.14
C THR A 20 -8.69 7.20 2.69
N ARG A 21 -8.93 5.96 2.24
CA ARG A 21 -10.03 5.11 2.77
C ARG A 21 -9.83 4.76 4.23
N MET A 22 -8.60 4.40 4.63
CA MET A 22 -8.26 4.10 6.02
C MET A 22 -8.50 5.31 6.92
N ILE A 23 -8.05 6.51 6.52
CA ILE A 23 -8.26 7.75 7.27
C ILE A 23 -9.76 8.04 7.36
N HIS A 24 -10.50 7.93 6.26
CA HIS A 24 -11.94 8.21 6.26
C HIS A 24 -12.71 7.27 7.20
N ILE A 25 -12.39 5.98 7.19
CA ILE A 25 -13.04 4.99 8.05
C ILE A 25 -12.54 5.11 9.50
N GLY A 26 -11.26 5.43 9.70
CA GLY A 26 -10.71 5.75 11.01
C GLY A 26 -11.38 6.96 11.66
N LEU A 27 -11.71 7.98 10.86
CA LEU A 27 -12.46 9.16 11.30
C LEU A 27 -13.95 8.87 11.50
N SER A 28 -14.56 8.01 10.67
CA SER A 28 -15.99 7.70 10.73
C SER A 28 -16.37 6.65 11.78
N LYS A 29 -15.56 5.60 11.93
CA LYS A 29 -15.85 4.40 12.74
C LYS A 29 -14.83 4.16 13.86
N GLY A 30 -13.70 4.88 13.84
CA GLY A 30 -12.61 4.75 14.80
C GLY A 30 -11.44 3.92 14.27
N LEU A 31 -10.24 4.19 14.79
CA LEU A 31 -9.00 3.49 14.43
C LEU A 31 -8.99 2.02 14.88
N THR A 32 -9.82 1.68 15.86
CA THR A 32 -9.98 0.31 16.39
C THR A 32 -11.06 -0.49 15.64
N HIS A 33 -11.74 0.11 14.66
CA HIS A 33 -12.74 -0.60 13.89
C HIS A 33 -12.06 -1.70 13.04
N PRO A 34 -12.61 -2.92 12.97
CA PRO A 34 -12.02 -4.03 12.21
C PRO A 34 -11.78 -3.68 10.73
N GLU A 35 -12.60 -2.81 10.14
CA GLU A 35 -12.34 -2.29 8.79
C GLU A 35 -11.10 -1.40 8.74
N THR A 36 -10.92 -0.48 9.68
CA THR A 36 -9.71 0.38 9.72
C THR A 36 -8.44 -0.45 9.90
N ILE A 37 -8.51 -1.48 10.75
CA ILE A 37 -7.40 -2.44 10.94
C ILE A 37 -7.13 -3.21 9.64
N LYS A 38 -8.17 -3.66 8.95
CA LYS A 38 -8.03 -4.35 7.66
C LYS A 38 -7.34 -3.45 6.61
N TYR A 39 -7.74 -2.18 6.51
CA TYR A 39 -7.09 -1.23 5.60
C TYR A 39 -5.64 -0.94 5.99
N SER A 40 -5.32 -0.90 7.29
CA SER A 40 -3.93 -0.79 7.77
C SER A 40 -3.10 -1.99 7.33
N GLN A 41 -3.63 -3.21 7.47
CA GLN A 41 -2.94 -4.44 7.06
C GLN A 41 -2.73 -4.52 5.54
N GLU A 42 -3.72 -4.09 4.74
CA GLU A 42 -3.57 -4.02 3.29
C GLU A 42 -2.51 -2.98 2.87
N LEU A 43 -2.46 -1.83 3.52
CA LEU A 43 -1.39 -0.82 3.31
C LEU A 43 -0.01 -1.37 3.65
N ASP A 44 0.14 -2.06 4.78
CA ASP A 44 1.40 -2.69 5.19
C ASP A 44 1.84 -3.79 4.21
N MET A 45 0.91 -4.59 3.68
CA MET A 45 1.22 -5.61 2.66
C MET A 45 1.71 -4.99 1.34
N ILE A 46 1.06 -3.90 0.91
CA ILE A 46 1.44 -3.13 -0.27
C ILE A 46 2.85 -2.56 -0.06
N MET A 47 3.10 -1.89 1.07
CA MET A 47 4.40 -1.31 1.41
C MET A 47 5.52 -2.34 1.50
N ASN A 48 5.25 -3.48 2.15
CA ASN A 48 6.20 -4.58 2.26
C ASN A 48 6.51 -5.24 0.91
N SER A 49 5.51 -5.34 0.02
CA SER A 49 5.72 -5.88 -1.33
C SER A 49 6.65 -4.96 -2.13
N PHE A 50 6.49 -3.65 -2.02
CA PHE A 50 7.37 -2.68 -2.67
C PHE A 50 8.78 -2.66 -2.09
N GLN A 51 8.92 -2.71 -0.76
CA GLN A 51 10.23 -2.83 -0.12
C GLN A 51 10.95 -4.12 -0.51
N LYS A 52 10.24 -5.25 -0.61
CA LYS A 52 10.83 -6.50 -1.10
C LYS A 52 11.30 -6.41 -2.54
N ILE A 53 10.53 -5.77 -3.42
CA ILE A 53 10.93 -5.53 -4.82
C ILE A 53 12.18 -4.64 -4.88
N SER A 54 12.23 -3.58 -4.06
CA SER A 54 13.36 -2.65 -3.98
C SER A 54 14.62 -3.28 -3.37
N HIS A 55 14.46 -4.21 -2.42
CA HIS A 55 15.59 -4.90 -1.78
C HIS A 55 16.19 -6.01 -2.65
N PHE A 56 15.37 -6.64 -3.51
CA PHE A 56 15.84 -7.69 -4.44
C PHE A 56 16.77 -7.14 -5.53
N THR A 57 16.78 -5.83 -5.77
CA THR A 57 17.66 -5.17 -6.75
C THR A 57 19.07 -4.85 -6.24
N GLU A 58 19.39 -5.11 -4.96
CA GLU A 58 20.72 -4.83 -4.38
C GLU A 58 21.65 -6.06 -4.24
N GLU A 59 21.18 -7.29 -4.51
CA GLU A 59 22.06 -8.47 -4.53
C GLU A 59 22.46 -8.85 -5.96
N LYS A 60 23.48 -8.19 -6.51
CA LYS A 60 24.20 -8.67 -7.70
C LYS A 60 25.70 -8.41 -7.62
#